data_AF-A0A7K7I7A0-F1
#
_entry.id   AF-A0A7K7I7A0-F1
#
_cell.length_a   1.000
_cell.length_b   1.000
_cell.length_c   1.000
_cell.angle_alpha   90.00
_cell.angle_beta   90.00
_cell.angle_gamma   90.00
#
_symmetry.space_group_name_H-M   'P 1'
#
loop_
_entity.id
_entity.type
_entity.pdbx_description
1 polymer ?
#
loop_
_entity_poly.entity_id
_entity_poly.type
_entity_poly.pdbx_seq_one_letter_code
_entity_poly.pdbx_strand_id
1 'polypeptide(L)' 'DSFQLELQGSREFRELRIRRHSVPPFIPLQGLARQFLPGKLREFLELLLQHLNAFVARREQLRLLQ' A
#
# COMPACT_ATOMS: atom_id res chain seq x y z
N ASP A 1 -13.89 -1.72 3.85
CA ASP A 1 -12.81 -1.46 4.84
C ASP A 1 -11.99 -0.28 4.42
N SER A 2 -11.32 0.37 5.36
CA SER A 2 -10.42 1.49 5.07
C SER A 2 -9.03 1.18 5.60
N PHE A 3 -8.01 1.40 4.76
CA PHE A 3 -6.59 1.29 5.13
C PHE A 3 -5.94 2.66 5.07
N GLN A 4 -5.06 2.95 6.02
CA GLN A 4 -4.38 4.23 6.15
C GLN A 4 -2.93 4.10 5.69
N LEU A 5 -2.45 5.10 4.96
CA LEU A 5 -1.07 5.23 4.53
C LEU A 5 -0.64 6.69 4.69
N GLU A 6 0.35 6.92 5.55
CA GLU A 6 0.95 8.22 5.75
C GLU A 6 2.33 8.24 5.09
N LEU A 7 2.52 9.16 4.14
CA LEU A 7 3.80 9.42 3.49
C LEU A 7 4.44 10.69 4.07
N GLN A 8 5.74 10.66 4.24
CA GLN A 8 6.56 11.81 4.62
C GLN A 8 7.57 12.09 3.51
N GLY A 9 7.59 13.34 3.03
CA GLY A 9 8.59 13.81 2.08
C GLY A 9 9.76 14.51 2.78
N SER A 10 10.98 14.29 2.30
CA SER A 10 12.12 15.16 2.62
C SER A 10 12.31 16.20 1.51
N ARG A 11 12.37 17.49 1.88
CA ARG A 11 12.65 18.59 0.93
C ARG A 11 14.06 18.52 0.35
N GLU A 12 15.00 17.95 1.10
CA GLU A 12 16.42 17.90 0.75
C GLU A 12 16.71 16.80 -0.29
N PHE A 13 16.02 15.67 -0.21
CA PHE A 13 16.28 14.51 -1.08
C PHE A 13 15.17 14.23 -2.10
N ARG A 14 14.05 14.98 -2.07
CA ARG A 14 12.83 14.68 -2.86
C ARG A 14 12.36 13.22 -2.75
N GLU A 15 12.67 12.59 -1.63
CA GLU A 15 12.30 11.21 -1.34
C GLU A 15 11.01 11.18 -0.53
N LEU A 16 10.10 10.28 -0.92
CA LEU A 16 8.94 9.90 -0.13
C LEU A 16 9.27 8.65 0.68
N ARG A 17 8.93 8.66 1.98
CA ARG A 17 9.08 7.53 2.89
C ARG A 17 7.75 7.24 3.58
N ILE A 18 7.53 5.98 3.94
CA ILE A 18 6.35 5.58 4.71
C ILE A 18 6.58 5.97 6.16
N ARG A 19 5.67 6.79 6.71
CA ARG A 19 5.70 7.20 8.12
C ARG A 19 4.89 6.24 9.00
N ARG A 20 3.65 5.97 8.60
CA ARG A 20 2.71 5.07 9.29
C ARG A 20 1.79 4.42 8.28
N HIS A 21 1.30 3.22 8.60
CA HIS A 21 0.28 2.56 7.80
C HIS A 21 -0.53 1.55 8.62
N SER A 22 -1.73 1.22 8.15
CA SER A 22 -2.53 0.09 8.66
C SER A 22 -2.64 -1.06 7.65
N VAL A 23 -1.80 -1.04 6.60
CA VAL A 23 -1.74 -2.09 5.57
C VAL A 23 -1.37 -3.45 6.22
N PRO A 24 -2.08 -4.54 5.88
CA PRO A 24 -1.80 -5.87 6.42
C PRO A 24 -0.37 -6.37 6.16
N PRO A 25 0.24 -7.12 7.09
CA PRO A 25 1.66 -7.50 7.05
C PRO A 25 2.04 -8.45 5.91
N PHE A 26 1.07 -9.16 5.31
CA PHE A 26 1.31 -10.02 4.15
C PHE A 26 1.45 -9.24 2.83
N ILE A 27 1.08 -7.97 2.79
CA ILE A 27 1.32 -7.11 1.62
C ILE A 27 2.76 -6.60 1.69
N PRO A 28 3.57 -6.74 0.62
CA PRO A 28 4.99 -6.41 0.63
C PRO A 28 5.25 -4.90 0.54
N LEU A 29 4.63 -4.11 1.42
CA LEU A 29 4.57 -2.65 1.37
C LEU A 29 5.97 -2.01 1.32
N GLN A 30 6.91 -2.47 2.15
CA GLN A 30 8.27 -1.93 2.18
C GLN A 30 9.08 -2.26 0.91
N GLY A 31 8.79 -3.38 0.25
CA GLY A 31 9.39 -3.74 -1.04
C GLY A 31 8.88 -2.81 -2.15
N LEU A 32 7.55 -2.67 -2.23
CA LEU A 32 6.90 -1.74 -3.16
C LEU A 32 7.38 -0.30 -2.94
N ALA A 33 7.51 0.12 -1.69
CA ALA A 33 7.94 1.45 -1.33
C ALA A 33 9.35 1.76 -1.87
N ARG A 34 10.30 0.86 -1.63
CA ARG A 34 11.70 1.02 -2.10
C ARG A 34 11.80 1.06 -3.63
N GLN A 35 10.98 0.27 -4.31
CA GLN A 35 11.04 0.15 -5.77
C GLN A 35 10.32 1.28 -6.50
N PHE A 36 9.20 1.78 -5.95
CA PHE A 36 8.29 2.66 -6.69
C PHE A 36 8.09 4.05 -6.06
N LEU A 37 8.36 4.29 -4.77
CA LEU A 37 8.24 5.65 -4.23
C LEU A 37 9.21 6.65 -4.88
N PRO A 38 10.44 6.28 -5.29
CA PRO A 38 11.31 7.18 -6.04
C PRO A 38 10.75 7.43 -7.45
N GLY A 39 10.05 8.54 -7.62
CA GLY A 39 9.58 9.02 -8.93
C GLY A 39 8.39 8.27 -9.54
N LYS A 40 7.93 7.17 -8.94
CA LYS A 40 6.84 6.32 -9.47
C LYS A 40 5.67 6.17 -8.49
N LEU A 41 5.33 7.25 -7.78
CA LEU A 41 4.27 7.25 -6.76
C LEU A 41 2.93 6.69 -7.27
N ARG A 42 2.57 6.98 -8.52
CA ARG A 42 1.34 6.45 -9.12
C ARG A 42 1.37 4.92 -9.24
N GLU A 43 2.45 4.37 -9.80
CA GLU A 43 2.64 2.91 -9.92
C GLU A 43 2.62 2.24 -8.53
N PHE A 44 3.25 2.86 -7.54
CA PHE A 44 3.21 2.40 -6.16
C PHE A 44 1.77 2.29 -5.62
N LEU A 45 0.96 3.35 -5.79
CA LEU A 45 -0.42 3.38 -5.30
C LEU A 45 -1.31 2.39 -6.06
N GLU A 46 -1.16 2.26 -7.37
CA GLU A 46 -1.92 1.30 -8.19
C GLU A 46 -1.64 -0.14 -7.75
N LEU A 47 -0.36 -0.51 -7.55
CA LEU A 47 0.01 -1.83 -7.06
C LEU A 47 -0.51 -2.09 -5.64
N LEU A 48 -0.43 -1.11 -4.74
CA LEU A 48 -0.94 -1.24 -3.38
C LEU A 48 -2.47 -1.44 -3.37
N LEU A 49 -3.21 -0.68 -4.18
CA LEU A 49 -4.66 -0.81 -4.32
C LEU A 49 -5.05 -2.20 -4.85
N GLN A 50 -4.31 -2.75 -5.81
CA GLN A 50 -4.56 -4.10 -6.32
C GLN A 50 -4.46 -5.16 -5.21
N HIS A 51 -3.42 -5.10 -4.37
CA HIS A 51 -3.24 -6.03 -3.25
C HIS A 51 -4.37 -5.91 -2.22
N LEU A 52 -4.75 -4.66 -1.87
CA LEU A 52 -5.81 -4.41 -0.91
C LEU A 52 -7.17 -4.89 -1.42
N ASN A 53 -7.48 -4.61 -2.68
CA ASN A 53 -8.74 -5.03 -3.31
C ASN A 53 -8.82 -6.56 -3.43
N ALA A 54 -7.74 -7.24 -3.81
CA ALA A 54 -7.70 -8.69 -3.87
C ALA A 54 -7.92 -9.33 -2.48
N PHE A 55 -7.32 -8.76 -1.44
CA PHE A 55 -7.53 -9.19 -0.06
C PHE A 55 -8.99 -9.02 0.39
N VAL A 56 -9.56 -7.82 0.21
CA VAL A 56 -10.95 -7.54 0.59
C VAL A 56 -11.91 -8.44 -0.19
N ALA A 57 -11.71 -8.60 -1.49
CA ALA A 57 -12.52 -9.48 -2.33
C ALA A 57 -12.48 -10.93 -1.81
N ARG A 58 -11.29 -11.45 -1.49
CA ARG A 58 -11.16 -12.80 -0.94
C ARG A 58 -11.87 -12.96 0.40
N ARG A 59 -11.79 -11.95 1.27
CA ARG A 59 -12.45 -11.97 2.58
C ARG A 59 -13.97 -11.94 2.44
N GLU A 60 -14.51 -11.12 1.54
CA GLU A 60 -15.95 -11.09 1.27
C GLU A 60 -16.45 -12.38 0.61
N GLN A 61 -15.67 -12.98 -0.30
CA GLN A 61 -16.01 -14.29 -0.86
C GLN A 61 -16.16 -15.36 0.22
N LEU A 62 -15.24 -15.40 1.20
CA LEU A 62 -15.35 -16.33 2.33
C LEU A 62 -16.57 -16.01 3.21
N ARG A 63 -16.88 -14.73 3.42
CA ARG A 63 -18.05 -14.28 4.18
C ARG A 63 -19.38 -14.72 3.54
N LEU A 64 -19.45 -14.76 2.21
CA LEU A 64 -20.64 -15.18 1.47
C LEU A 64 -20.85 -16.70 1.44
N LEU A 65 -19.80 -17.48 1.71
CA LEU A 65 -19.85 -18.94 1.78
C LEU A 65 -20.13 -19.46 3.22
N GLN A 66 -20.25 -18.55 4.19
CA GLN A 66 -20.61 -18.82 5.59
C GLN A 66 -22.08 -18.49 5.82
#